data_AF-A0A0C3J1Q0-F1
#
_entry.id   AF-A0A0C3J1Q0-F1
#
_cell.length_a   1.000
_cell.length_b   1.000
_cell.length_c   1.000
_cell.angle_alpha   90.00
_cell.angle_beta   90.00
_cell.angle_gamma   90.00
#
_symmetry.space_group_name_H-M   'P 1'
#
loop_
_entity.id
_entity.type
_entity.pdbx_description
1 polymer ?
#
loop_
_entity_poly.entity_id
_entity_poly.type
_entity_poly.pdbx_seq_one_letter_code
_entity_poly.pdbx_strand_id
1 'polypeptide(L)'
;MTAQWFRSVFLVGNPSGAYICPFGDGCTLPLENTTTSIYAHLRLHGHIYKHRDRAPCPWPGCRKETRWGNVARHVIERHLRVKSQCMWCGHSYVRSGALAAHMDVCIEAYIKNIFQEYPNITHYEE
;
A
#
# COMPACT_ATOMS: atom_id res chain seq x y z
N MET A 1 -5.85 45.29 -0.17
CA MET A 1 -5.10 44.37 0.70
C MET A 1 -5.03 43.03 -0.01
N THR A 2 -3.82 42.49 -0.10
CA THR A 2 -3.31 41.62 -1.16
C THR A 2 -3.98 40.25 -1.26
N ALA A 3 -4.21 39.81 -2.50
CA ALA A 3 -4.59 38.45 -2.87
C ALA A 3 -3.50 37.44 -2.49
N GLN A 4 -3.87 36.20 -2.16
CA GLN A 4 -3.40 34.98 -2.84
C GLN A 4 -3.96 33.70 -2.23
N TRP A 5 -4.90 33.12 -2.97
CA TRP A 5 -5.07 31.71 -3.29
C TRP A 5 -3.94 30.76 -2.85
N PHE A 6 -4.29 29.74 -2.07
CA PHE A 6 -3.66 28.43 -2.15
C PHE A 6 -4.71 27.39 -2.53
N ARG A 7 -4.87 27.20 -3.85
CA ARG A 7 -5.15 25.88 -4.40
C ARG A 7 -3.95 24.99 -4.05
N SER A 8 -4.18 23.75 -3.60
CA SER A 8 -3.44 22.56 -4.09
C SER A 8 -3.88 21.31 -3.32
N VAL A 9 -4.76 20.52 -3.94
CA VAL A 9 -4.48 19.23 -4.61
C VAL A 9 -4.69 18.07 -3.65
N PHE A 10 -5.89 17.50 -3.70
CA PHE A 10 -6.11 16.10 -3.35
C PHE A 10 -5.26 15.25 -4.29
N LEU A 11 -4.09 14.83 -3.85
CA LEU A 11 -3.26 13.89 -4.60
C LEU A 11 -3.87 12.50 -4.49
N VAL A 12 -4.68 12.19 -5.50
CA VAL A 12 -4.95 10.84 -6.01
C VAL A 12 -3.61 10.08 -6.08
N GLY A 13 -3.62 8.83 -5.62
CA GLY A 13 -2.43 8.01 -5.40
C GLY A 13 -1.44 8.07 -6.56
N ASN A 14 -0.19 8.41 -6.24
CA ASN A 14 0.91 8.41 -7.18
C ASN A 14 1.37 6.95 -7.44
N PRO A 15 1.37 6.45 -8.70
CA PRO A 15 1.88 5.13 -9.05
C PRO A 15 3.41 4.99 -8.95
N SER A 16 4.16 6.06 -8.67
CA SER A 16 5.63 6.07 -8.66
C SER A 16 6.30 5.79 -7.30
N GLY A 17 5.60 5.18 -6.33
CA GLY A 17 6.22 4.64 -5.10
C GLY A 17 6.59 5.64 -4.00
N ALA A 18 6.93 6.89 -4.35
CA ALA A 18 7.33 7.93 -3.40
C ALA A 18 6.14 8.76 -2.88
N TYR A 19 5.94 8.74 -1.56
CA TYR A 19 4.96 9.56 -0.83
C TYR A 19 5.66 10.74 -0.13
N ILE A 20 4.91 11.82 0.11
CA ILE A 20 5.42 13.02 0.80
C ILE A 20 5.38 12.77 2.31
N CYS A 21 6.46 13.17 3.00
CA CYS A 21 6.55 13.14 4.45
C CYS A 21 5.43 13.99 5.09
N PRO A 22 4.66 13.47 6.06
CA PRO A 22 3.56 14.22 6.66
C PRO A 22 3.97 15.10 7.85
N PHE A 23 5.23 15.05 8.29
CA PHE A 23 5.66 15.66 9.57
C PHE A 23 5.96 17.17 9.50
N GLY A 24 5.97 17.76 8.30
CA GLY A 24 5.96 19.21 8.10
C GLY A 24 7.20 19.96 8.62
N ASP A 25 8.26 19.26 8.94
CA ASP A 25 9.52 19.78 9.48
C ASP A 25 10.55 20.14 8.40
N GLY A 26 10.09 20.33 7.15
CA GLY A 26 10.96 20.54 5.99
C GLY A 26 11.58 19.26 5.42
N CYS A 27 11.16 18.08 5.87
CA CYS A 27 11.60 16.81 5.31
C CYS A 27 11.18 16.65 3.83
N THR A 28 12.17 16.57 2.95
CA THR A 28 12.00 16.34 1.51
C THR A 28 12.31 14.90 1.10
N LEU A 29 12.63 14.02 2.05
CA LEU A 29 12.96 12.64 1.75
C LEU A 29 11.70 11.87 1.31
N PRO A 30 11.76 11.14 0.18
CA PRO A 30 10.64 10.34 -0.27
C PRO A 30 10.34 9.23 0.73
N LEU A 31 9.06 9.04 1.03
CA LEU A 31 8.59 7.94 1.86
C LEU A 31 8.12 6.81 0.94
N GLU A 32 8.84 5.70 0.91
CA GLU A 32 8.45 4.52 0.13
C GLU A 32 7.43 3.64 0.88
N ASN A 33 6.67 2.83 0.16
CA ASN A 33 5.62 1.96 0.72
C ASN A 33 6.11 0.63 1.31
N THR A 34 7.39 0.50 1.65
CA THR A 34 7.93 -0.70 2.30
C THR A 34 7.99 -0.52 3.81
N THR A 35 7.84 -1.61 4.57
CA THR A 35 7.91 -1.56 6.04
C THR A 35 9.27 -1.05 6.52
N THR A 36 10.36 -1.51 5.89
CA THR A 36 11.73 -1.08 6.18
C THR A 36 11.92 0.42 5.94
N SER A 37 11.43 0.94 4.81
CA SER A 37 11.53 2.37 4.50
C SER A 37 10.77 3.20 5.52
N ILE A 38 9.54 2.81 5.87
CA ILE A 38 8.75 3.53 6.88
C ILE A 38 9.45 3.52 8.24
N TYR A 39 9.95 2.38 8.72
CA TYR A 39 10.69 2.37 9.99
C TYR A 39 11.95 3.23 9.94
N ALA A 40 12.69 3.21 8.83
CA ALA A 40 13.85 4.08 8.65
C ALA A 40 13.43 5.55 8.71
N HIS A 41 12.39 5.94 7.99
CA HIS A 41 11.88 7.30 7.96
C HIS A 41 11.36 7.77 9.33
N LEU A 42 10.59 6.95 10.04
CA LEU A 42 10.09 7.28 11.38
C LEU A 42 11.23 7.51 12.40
N ARG A 43 12.33 6.78 12.26
CA ARG A 43 13.53 6.99 13.11
C ARG A 43 14.20 8.34 12.86
N LEU A 44 14.15 8.86 11.63
CA LEU A 44 14.68 10.20 11.31
C LEU A 44 13.92 11.30 12.06
N HIS A 45 12.62 11.11 12.30
CA HIS A 45 11.78 12.00 13.09
C HIS A 45 11.75 11.66 14.59
N GLY A 46 12.66 10.81 15.07
CA GLY A 46 12.79 10.48 16.50
C GLY A 46 11.74 9.52 17.06
N HIS A 47 10.89 8.92 16.22
CA HIS A 47 9.94 7.91 16.68
C HIS A 47 10.63 6.54 16.82
N ILE A 48 11.19 6.30 18.01
CA ILE A 48 11.96 5.09 18.33
C ILE A 48 11.29 4.36 19.49
N TYR A 49 10.77 3.16 19.22
CA TYR A 49 10.17 2.28 20.22
C TYR A 49 10.65 0.84 20.01
N LYS A 50 10.56 -0.01 21.05
CA LYS A 50 10.87 -1.43 20.89
C LYS A 50 9.72 -2.12 20.15
N HIS A 51 10.03 -3.17 19.39
CA HIS A 51 9.05 -3.89 18.55
C HIS A 51 7.76 -4.30 19.30
N ARG A 52 7.87 -4.66 20.59
CA ARG A 52 6.74 -5.11 21.41
C ARG A 52 6.00 -3.98 22.13
N ASP A 53 6.58 -2.77 22.18
CA ASP A 53 5.98 -1.63 22.86
C ASP A 53 4.69 -1.21 22.16
N ARG A 54 3.72 -0.72 22.92
CA ARG A 54 2.58 -0.02 22.37
C ARG A 54 2.91 1.45 22.27
N ALA A 55 2.65 2.04 21.11
CA ALA A 55 2.88 3.45 20.84
C ALA A 55 1.78 3.98 19.93
N PRO A 56 1.46 5.29 20.01
CA PRO A 56 0.56 5.92 19.08
C PRO A 56 1.17 5.90 17.67
N CYS A 57 0.32 5.80 16.66
CA CYS A 57 0.71 6.06 15.29
C CYS A 57 1.19 7.52 15.19
N PRO A 58 2.39 7.78 14.67
CA PRO A 58 2.92 9.14 14.60
C PRO A 58 2.23 9.99 13.53
N TRP A 59 1.47 9.38 12.62
CA TRP A 59 0.84 10.08 11.51
C TRP A 59 -0.09 11.22 11.97
N PRO A 60 0.01 12.45 11.43
CA PRO A 60 -0.82 13.56 11.84
C PRO A 60 -2.32 13.25 11.77
N GLY A 61 -3.04 13.54 12.85
CA GLY A 61 -4.47 13.27 12.97
C GLY A 61 -4.85 11.81 13.24
N CYS A 62 -3.88 10.88 13.28
CA CYS A 62 -4.13 9.50 13.66
C CYS A 62 -4.06 9.31 15.18
N ARG A 63 -5.07 8.65 15.76
CA ARG A 63 -5.13 8.34 17.21
C ARG A 63 -4.95 6.85 17.50
N LYS A 64 -4.56 6.05 16.49
CA LYS A 64 -4.45 4.61 16.63
C LYS A 64 -3.22 4.24 17.45
N GLU A 65 -3.42 3.53 18.55
CA GLU A 65 -2.33 2.86 19.26
C GLU A 65 -2.15 1.42 18.74
N THR A 66 -0.90 1.02 18.51
CA THR A 66 -0.55 -0.31 18.03
C THR A 66 0.79 -0.75 18.62
N ARG A 67 1.07 -2.06 18.58
CA ARG A 67 2.43 -2.54 18.80
C ARG A 67 3.34 -1.91 17.73
N TRP A 68 4.51 -1.43 18.14
CA TRP A 68 5.43 -0.72 17.25
C TRP A 68 5.81 -1.58 16.03
N GLY A 69 6.03 -2.89 16.22
CA GLY A 69 6.28 -3.85 15.15
C GLY A 69 5.18 -3.93 14.07
N ASN A 70 4.01 -3.36 14.32
CA ASN A 70 2.91 -3.27 13.36
C ASN A 70 2.69 -1.85 12.80
N VAL A 71 3.40 -0.82 13.27
CA VAL A 71 3.09 0.58 12.89
C VAL A 71 3.36 0.82 11.41
N ALA A 72 4.45 0.29 10.86
CA ALA A 72 4.78 0.49 9.46
C ALA A 72 3.69 -0.09 8.55
N ARG A 73 3.20 -1.30 8.87
CA ARG A 73 2.06 -1.90 8.18
C ARG A 73 0.80 -1.05 8.30
N HIS A 74 0.48 -0.59 9.51
CA HIS A 74 -0.66 0.30 9.73
C HIS A 74 -0.58 1.56 8.84
N VAL A 75 0.61 2.16 8.73
CA VAL A 75 0.86 3.33 7.87
C VAL A 75 0.61 3.02 6.40
N ILE A 76 1.18 1.92 5.88
CA ILE A 76 0.97 1.48 4.48
C ILE A 76 -0.52 1.31 4.18
N GLU A 77 -1.22 0.57 5.05
CA GLU A 77 -2.62 0.20 4.83
C GLU A 77 -3.59 1.39 4.98
N ARG A 78 -3.34 2.29 5.95
CA ARG A 78 -4.31 3.33 6.34
C ARG A 78 -3.99 4.72 5.82
N HIS A 79 -2.71 5.05 5.72
CA HIS A 79 -2.28 6.40 5.36
C HIS A 79 -1.80 6.46 3.91
N LEU A 80 -0.99 5.49 3.48
CA LEU A 80 -0.56 5.41 2.07
C LEU A 80 -1.62 4.76 1.17
N ARG A 81 -2.56 4.01 1.77
CA ARG A 81 -3.67 3.30 1.10
C ARG A 81 -3.19 2.39 -0.04
N VAL A 82 -2.00 1.81 0.12
CA VAL A 82 -1.40 0.92 -0.86
C VAL A 82 -2.23 -0.34 -0.95
N LYS A 83 -2.51 -0.77 -2.17
CA LYS A 83 -3.21 -2.01 -2.49
C LYS A 83 -2.47 -2.74 -3.59
N SER A 84 -2.55 -4.06 -3.57
CA SER A 84 -2.03 -4.92 -4.62
C SER A 84 -3.21 -5.56 -5.36
N GLN A 85 -3.11 -5.64 -6.68
CA GLN A 85 -4.19 -6.14 -7.53
C GLN A 85 -3.92 -7.58 -7.95
N CYS A 86 -4.99 -8.38 -8.01
CA CYS A 86 -4.96 -9.66 -8.68
C CYS A 86 -4.86 -9.47 -10.19
N MET A 87 -3.85 -10.07 -10.82
CA MET A 87 -3.64 -9.96 -12.26
C MET A 87 -4.69 -10.71 -13.10
N TRP A 88 -5.38 -11.71 -12.52
CA TRP A 88 -6.38 -12.51 -13.25
C TRP A 88 -7.79 -11.93 -13.19
N CYS A 89 -8.20 -11.35 -12.06
CA CYS A 89 -9.56 -10.83 -11.88
C CYS A 89 -9.63 -9.32 -11.59
N GLY A 90 -8.50 -8.64 -11.40
CA GLY A 90 -8.47 -7.21 -11.10
C GLY A 90 -8.91 -6.83 -9.67
N HIS A 91 -9.28 -7.78 -8.80
CA HIS A 91 -9.63 -7.47 -7.42
C HIS A 91 -8.43 -6.93 -6.64
N SER A 92 -8.66 -5.88 -5.85
CA SER A 92 -7.62 -5.20 -5.08
C SER A 92 -7.62 -5.61 -3.62
N TYR A 93 -6.44 -5.88 -3.07
CA TYR A 93 -6.22 -6.36 -1.72
C TYR A 93 -5.29 -5.43 -0.96
N VAL A 94 -5.63 -5.16 0.29
CA VAL A 94 -4.82 -4.31 1.19
C VAL A 94 -3.61 -5.08 1.74
N ARG A 95 -3.70 -6.41 1.83
CA ARG A 95 -2.64 -7.27 2.40
C ARG A 95 -2.12 -8.25 1.37
N SER A 96 -0.80 -8.37 1.26
CA SER A 96 -0.13 -9.32 0.37
C SER A 96 -0.52 -10.77 0.66
N GLY A 97 -0.61 -11.17 1.93
CA GLY A 97 -1.06 -12.53 2.29
C GLY A 97 -2.51 -12.83 1.88
N ALA A 98 -3.39 -11.81 1.86
CA ALA A 98 -4.76 -11.98 1.36
C ALA A 98 -4.79 -12.10 -0.16
N LEU A 99 -3.95 -11.33 -0.86
CA LEU A 99 -3.77 -11.48 -2.30
C LEU A 99 -3.23 -12.87 -2.64
N ALA A 100 -2.18 -13.33 -1.96
CA ALA A 100 -1.55 -14.63 -2.20
C ALA A 100 -2.56 -15.78 -2.06
N ALA A 101 -3.30 -15.83 -0.94
CA ALA A 101 -4.35 -16.84 -0.75
C ALA A 101 -5.47 -16.76 -1.80
N HIS A 102 -5.77 -15.56 -2.30
CA HIS A 102 -6.74 -15.39 -3.38
C HIS A 102 -6.19 -15.90 -4.72
N MET A 103 -4.91 -15.64 -5.02
CA MET A 103 -4.26 -16.02 -6.27
C MET A 103 -4.38 -17.52 -6.55
N ASP A 104 -4.19 -18.35 -5.53
CA ASP A 104 -4.25 -19.81 -5.62
C ASP A 104 -5.60 -20.31 -6.19
N VAL A 105 -6.70 -19.66 -5.81
CA VAL A 105 -8.05 -20.01 -6.28
C VAL A 105 -8.41 -19.25 -7.57
N CYS A 106 -7.92 -18.01 -7.70
CA CYS A 106 -8.29 -17.13 -8.80
C CYS A 106 -7.77 -17.63 -10.15
N ILE A 107 -6.56 -18.20 -10.17
CA ILE A 107 -5.97 -18.74 -11.41
C ILE A 107 -6.78 -19.92 -11.94
N GLU A 108 -7.24 -20.82 -11.07
CA GLU A 108 -8.07 -21.96 -11.47
C GLU A 108 -9.40 -21.52 -12.08
N ALA A 109 -10.06 -20.54 -11.46
CA ALA A 109 -11.31 -19.98 -11.97
C ALA A 109 -11.10 -19.27 -13.33
N TYR A 110 -10.02 -18.50 -13.45
CA TYR A 110 -9.66 -17.81 -14.69
C TYR A 110 -9.44 -18.80 -15.84
N ILE A 111 -8.66 -19.87 -15.63
CA ILE A 111 -8.38 -20.89 -16.63
C ILE A 111 -9.67 -21.64 -17.04
N LYS A 112 -10.53 -22.01 -16.08
CA LYS A 112 -11.81 -22.66 -16.37
C LYS A 112 -12.72 -21.78 -17.25
N ASN A 113 -12.78 -20.48 -16.96
CA ASN A 113 -13.54 -19.54 -17.78
C ASN A 113 -13.00 -19.45 -19.21
N ILE A 114 -11.66 -19.43 -19.40
CA ILE A 114 -11.05 -19.43 -20.75
C ILE A 114 -11.49 -20.66 -21.55
N PHE A 115 -11.40 -21.86 -20.98
CA PHE A 115 -11.78 -23.09 -21.70
C PHE A 115 -13.27 -23.19 -21.98
N GLN A 116 -14.12 -22.56 -21.17
CA GLN A 116 -15.56 -22.45 -21.44
C GLN A 116 -15.85 -21.44 -22.55
N GLU A 117 -15.07 -20.36 -22.63
CA GLU A 117 -15.24 -19.31 -23.64
C GLU A 117 -14.65 -19.71 -25.00
N TYR A 118 -13.66 -20.61 -25.02
CA TYR A 118 -13.02 -21.15 -26.24
C TYR A 118 -12.88 -22.68 -26.19
N PRO A 119 -13.98 -23.43 -26.42
CA PRO A 119 -14.00 -24.89 -26.25
C PRO A 119 -13.20 -25.68 -27.32
N ASN A 120 -12.56 -25.02 -28.28
CA ASN A 120 -11.96 -25.70 -29.45
C ASN A 120 -10.53 -25.22 -29.81
N ILE A 121 -9.64 -25.13 -28.82
CA ILE A 121 -8.19 -25.07 -29.07
C ILE A 121 -7.66 -26.52 -29.08
N THR A 122 -8.16 -27.34 -30.00
CA THR A 122 -7.56 -28.65 -30.28
C THR A 122 -6.50 -28.48 -31.36
N HIS A 123 -5.27 -28.88 -31.03
CA HIS A 123 -4.32 -29.57 -31.90
C HIS A 123 -4.17 -29.03 -33.34
N TYR A 124 -3.18 -28.17 -33.56
CA TYR A 124 -2.45 -28.18 -34.83
C TYR A 124 -1.31 -29.21 -34.71
N GLU A 125 -1.61 -30.45 -35.09
CA GLU A 125 -0.59 -31.38 -35.56
C GLU A 125 -0.24 -31.02 -37.00
N GLU A 126 1.00 -30.58 -37.23
CA GLU A 126 1.79 -30.86 -38.44
C GLU A 126 3.25 -31.10 -38.02
#